data_AF-A0A7D9JSI1-F1
#
_entry.id   AF-A0A7D9JSI1-F1
#
_cell.length_a   1.000
_cell.length_b   1.000
_cell.length_c   1.000
_cell.angle_alpha   90.00
_cell.angle_beta   90.00
_cell.angle_gamma   90.00
#
_symmetry.space_group_name_H-M   'P 1'
#
loop_
_entity.id
_entity.type
_entity.pdbx_description
1 polymer ?
#
loop_
_entity_poly.entity_id
_entity_poly.type
_entity_poly.pdbx_seq_one_letter_code
_entity_poly.pdbx_strand_id
1 'polypeptide(L)'
;MSTNIYTKDELGYFRLAKGVVNHSTAALRKVLKQEWNYLYPLTPWRNDGTSGSQMLAEEQPLSRLYDPKFAKDYQAIKDHLRHGDMEQWDVTTLVFALLYSYALSGMRDNGRHWRRVKNAIHEIKEVRNTVLSHACKASIAQNNFQRIFDILERAVEDLLQRSDPLVGKLKALRTETEFFTDDLGKYKKLLQEDNNSLHLLDKHLERLEFKMNISIPKVEARNKYARSSTATSNNSEIISKLYRRVDRLERELPSCVDSVPEPFKPTIFHSARYKLLMNKSGVMSANYRWEECGNFLQGFNDSVDMQIYAGIQSAVALSHRSRKDECFEALKRLVPKALLAKQHGVVLHARIKIVKAYNLHDRGNDDEAMKEVDEAEMMLSLGECHEDLAEINSAKANIILSSGKNSANDRKRVLDHLDKCIHLCEKATVDKNITVVQAKLRKALFHLGYYQHGILEEAPKFSDVNIAETILSRVAKQSDLTERHKVYLMYGQSLLAYRKGETNMATKLENKLRRKCEDHKIRYEIEQLDMLRTLVRG
;
A
#
# COMPACT_ATOMS: atom_id res chain seq x y z
N MET A 1 -6.97 3.99 -11.53
CA MET A 1 -5.61 3.69 -12.02
C MET A 1 -5.72 3.40 -13.50
N SER A 2 -4.96 4.11 -14.34
CA SER A 2 -4.79 3.72 -15.74
C SER A 2 -3.90 2.49 -15.74
N THR A 3 -4.45 1.31 -15.99
CA THR A 3 -3.65 0.14 -16.35
C THR A 3 -2.85 0.54 -17.59
N ASN A 4 -1.52 0.72 -17.45
CA ASN A 4 -0.61 0.88 -18.58
C ASN A 4 -0.52 -0.48 -19.28
N ILE A 5 -1.51 -0.76 -20.12
CA ILE A 5 -1.58 -1.96 -20.95
C ILE A 5 -0.65 -1.71 -22.13
N TYR A 6 0.35 -2.57 -22.29
CA TYR A 6 1.19 -2.54 -23.49
C TYR A 6 0.33 -2.71 -24.74
N THR A 7 0.52 -1.82 -25.70
CA THR A 7 -0.11 -1.86 -27.00
C THR A 7 0.36 -3.08 -27.80
N LYS A 8 -0.41 -3.48 -28.81
CA LYS A 8 -0.03 -4.58 -29.70
C LYS A 8 1.33 -4.36 -30.39
N ASP A 9 1.64 -3.11 -30.72
CA ASP A 9 2.89 -2.74 -31.37
C ASP A 9 4.10 -2.82 -30.42
N GLU A 10 3.91 -2.48 -29.14
CA GLU A 10 4.93 -2.67 -28.09
C GLU A 10 5.17 -4.17 -27.83
N LEU A 11 4.11 -4.98 -27.76
CA LEU A 11 4.24 -6.43 -27.65
C LEU A 11 4.97 -7.04 -28.85
N GLY A 12 4.70 -6.55 -30.07
CA GLY A 12 5.43 -6.95 -31.27
C GLY A 12 6.93 -6.67 -31.16
N TYR A 13 7.29 -5.51 -30.60
CA TYR A 13 8.68 -5.13 -30.36
C TYR A 13 9.35 -6.07 -29.36
N PHE A 14 8.72 -6.34 -28.22
CA PHE A 14 9.27 -7.23 -27.19
C PHE A 14 9.47 -8.66 -27.69
N ARG A 15 8.52 -9.19 -28.49
CA ARG A 15 8.66 -10.51 -29.13
C ARG A 15 9.89 -10.56 -30.05
N LEU A 16 10.09 -9.55 -30.90
CA LEU A 16 11.25 -9.49 -31.77
C LEU A 16 12.56 -9.35 -30.99
N ALA A 17 12.60 -8.49 -29.97
CA ALA A 17 13.77 -8.33 -29.11
C ALA A 17 14.14 -9.65 -28.43
N LYS A 18 13.17 -10.37 -27.84
CA LYS A 18 13.36 -11.71 -27.24
C LYS A 18 13.76 -12.75 -28.29
N GLY A 19 13.24 -12.65 -29.51
CA GLY A 19 13.64 -13.51 -30.63
C GLY A 19 15.11 -13.32 -31.03
N VAL A 20 15.57 -12.07 -31.09
CA VAL A 20 16.97 -11.74 -31.41
C VAL A 20 17.89 -12.14 -30.25
N VAL A 21 17.64 -11.62 -29.05
CA VAL A 21 18.56 -11.76 -27.90
C VAL A 21 18.65 -13.19 -27.40
N ASN A 22 17.54 -13.95 -27.41
CA ASN A 22 17.56 -15.31 -26.86
C ASN A 22 17.69 -16.35 -27.98
N HIS A 23 16.77 -16.36 -28.93
CA HIS A 23 16.66 -17.48 -29.89
C HIS A 23 17.74 -17.41 -30.96
N SER A 24 17.96 -16.24 -31.55
CA SER A 24 18.97 -16.08 -32.61
C SER A 24 20.38 -16.20 -32.05
N THR A 25 20.65 -15.60 -30.89
CA THR A 25 21.91 -15.79 -30.15
C THR A 25 22.18 -17.27 -29.86
N ALA A 26 21.20 -18.01 -29.32
CA ALA A 26 21.37 -19.44 -29.04
C ALA A 26 21.57 -20.27 -30.31
N ALA A 27 20.91 -19.92 -31.42
CA ALA A 27 21.13 -20.56 -32.72
C ALA A 27 22.57 -20.35 -33.23
N LEU A 28 23.08 -19.11 -33.14
CA LEU A 28 24.45 -18.77 -33.52
C LEU A 28 25.49 -19.51 -32.66
N ARG A 29 25.24 -19.68 -31.35
CA ARG A 29 26.11 -20.47 -30.46
C ARG A 29 26.19 -21.93 -30.89
N LYS A 30 25.07 -22.54 -31.25
CA LYS A 30 25.04 -23.92 -31.77
C LYS A 30 25.87 -24.06 -33.04
N VAL A 31 25.70 -23.13 -33.98
CA VAL A 31 26.47 -23.11 -35.23
C VAL A 31 27.95 -22.92 -34.95
N LEU A 32 28.33 -21.93 -34.12
CA LEU A 32 29.73 -21.69 -33.77
C LEU A 32 30.39 -22.93 -33.19
N LYS A 33 29.75 -23.57 -32.20
CA LYS A 33 30.27 -24.79 -31.58
C LYS A 33 30.41 -25.93 -32.59
N GLN A 34 29.45 -26.09 -33.49
CA GLN A 34 29.48 -27.11 -34.53
C GLN A 34 30.65 -26.89 -35.50
N GLU A 35 30.79 -25.67 -36.03
CA GLU A 35 31.85 -25.33 -36.98
C GLU A 35 33.23 -25.37 -36.33
N TRP A 36 33.36 -24.88 -35.10
CA TRP A 36 34.59 -24.98 -34.32
C TRP A 36 35.02 -26.43 -34.13
N ASN A 37 34.12 -27.30 -33.65
CA ASN A 37 34.44 -28.70 -33.40
C ASN A 37 34.74 -29.47 -34.68
N TYR A 38 34.20 -29.04 -35.82
CA TYR A 38 34.52 -29.60 -37.12
C TYR A 38 35.93 -29.21 -37.58
N LEU A 39 36.31 -27.93 -37.42
CA LEU A 39 37.63 -27.43 -37.80
C LEU A 39 38.74 -27.88 -36.85
N TYR A 40 38.43 -27.99 -35.56
CA TYR A 40 39.36 -28.26 -34.47
C TYR A 40 38.92 -29.48 -33.63
N PRO A 41 38.88 -30.70 -34.22
CA PRO A 41 38.34 -31.89 -33.54
C PRO A 41 39.17 -32.33 -32.33
N LEU A 42 40.46 -32.01 -32.29
CA LEU A 42 41.36 -32.33 -31.17
C LEU A 42 41.15 -31.41 -29.96
N THR A 43 40.52 -30.26 -30.17
CA THR A 43 40.31 -29.22 -29.16
C THR A 43 38.89 -28.67 -29.26
N PRO A 44 37.89 -29.50 -28.92
CA PRO A 44 36.50 -29.12 -29.01
C PRO A 44 36.18 -27.98 -28.03
N TRP A 45 35.20 -27.16 -28.39
CA TRP A 45 34.79 -26.00 -27.61
C TRP A 45 34.16 -26.38 -26.27
N ARG A 46 34.73 -25.87 -25.17
CA ARG A 46 34.37 -26.22 -23.79
C ARG A 46 33.60 -25.13 -23.03
N ASN A 47 33.41 -23.94 -23.61
CA ASN A 47 32.85 -22.76 -22.93
C ASN A 47 33.70 -22.29 -21.74
N ASP A 48 34.99 -22.13 -21.94
CA ASP A 48 35.94 -21.72 -20.91
C ASP A 48 37.07 -20.85 -21.50
N GLY A 49 37.88 -20.26 -20.62
CA GLY A 49 39.01 -19.42 -21.03
C GLY A 49 40.05 -20.15 -21.87
N THR A 50 40.13 -21.48 -21.80
CA THR A 50 41.00 -22.29 -22.66
C THR A 50 40.52 -22.25 -24.11
N SER A 51 39.22 -22.47 -24.34
CA SER A 51 38.60 -22.37 -25.67
C SER A 51 38.77 -20.97 -26.26
N GLY A 52 38.57 -19.94 -25.43
CA GLY A 52 38.77 -18.54 -25.82
C GLY A 52 40.21 -18.19 -26.16
N SER A 53 41.17 -18.63 -25.35
CA SER A 53 42.60 -18.43 -25.60
C SER A 53 43.05 -19.10 -26.89
N GLN A 54 42.53 -20.29 -27.17
CA GLN A 54 42.83 -21.00 -28.41
C GLN A 54 42.27 -20.28 -29.63
N MET A 55 41.02 -19.81 -29.58
CA MET A 55 40.45 -19.01 -30.66
C MET A 55 41.28 -17.77 -30.95
N LEU A 56 41.77 -17.08 -29.91
CA LEU A 56 42.62 -15.90 -30.09
C LEU A 56 44.02 -16.24 -30.62
N ALA A 57 44.54 -17.43 -30.34
CA ALA A 57 45.82 -17.90 -30.88
C ALA A 57 45.74 -18.24 -32.37
N GLU A 58 44.56 -18.69 -32.83
CA GLU A 58 44.25 -18.98 -34.23
C GLU A 58 43.93 -17.72 -35.06
N GLU A 59 43.82 -16.55 -34.43
CA GLU A 59 43.61 -15.28 -35.13
C GLU A 59 44.89 -14.78 -35.82
N GLN A 60 44.74 -14.21 -37.02
CA GLN A 60 45.86 -13.59 -37.72
C GLN A 60 46.19 -12.20 -37.15
N PRO A 61 47.46 -11.75 -37.19
CA PRO A 61 47.86 -10.41 -36.76
C PRO A 61 47.14 -9.26 -37.49
N LEU A 62 46.65 -9.52 -38.72
CA LEU A 62 45.88 -8.57 -39.52
C LEU A 62 44.36 -8.62 -39.27
N SER A 63 43.90 -9.41 -38.30
CA SER A 63 42.51 -9.45 -37.87
C SER A 63 42.08 -8.10 -37.26
N ARG A 64 40.80 -7.76 -37.38
CA ARG A 64 40.23 -6.53 -36.82
C ARG A 64 40.41 -6.40 -35.29
N LEU A 65 40.67 -7.52 -34.61
CA LEU A 65 40.97 -7.57 -33.17
C LEU A 65 42.37 -7.04 -32.80
N TYR A 66 43.28 -6.96 -33.77
CA TYR A 66 44.69 -6.58 -33.58
C TYR A 66 45.12 -5.41 -34.46
N ASP A 67 44.36 -5.08 -35.52
CA ASP A 67 44.59 -3.89 -36.32
C ASP A 67 44.56 -2.62 -35.44
N PRO A 68 45.66 -1.85 -35.34
CA PRO A 68 45.73 -0.64 -34.51
C PRO A 68 44.64 0.39 -34.79
N LYS A 69 44.09 0.41 -36.02
CA LYS A 69 43.02 1.32 -36.43
C LYS A 69 41.68 0.99 -35.76
N PHE A 70 41.44 -0.27 -35.45
CA PHE A 70 40.14 -0.76 -34.96
C PHE A 70 40.22 -1.42 -33.58
N ALA A 71 41.41 -1.78 -33.09
CA ALA A 71 41.59 -2.59 -31.88
C ALA A 71 40.84 -2.05 -30.66
N LYS A 72 40.76 -0.73 -30.50
CA LYS A 72 40.02 -0.08 -29.41
C LYS A 72 38.51 -0.33 -29.49
N ASP A 73 37.93 -0.25 -30.68
CA ASP A 73 36.48 -0.42 -30.92
C ASP A 73 36.05 -1.88 -30.75
N TYR A 74 36.96 -2.83 -30.96
CA TYR A 74 36.71 -4.27 -30.83
C TYR A 74 37.19 -4.85 -29.50
N GLN A 75 37.64 -4.02 -28.55
CA GLN A 75 38.19 -4.49 -27.27
C GLN A 75 37.16 -5.32 -26.48
N ALA A 76 35.90 -4.87 -26.40
CA ALA A 76 34.84 -5.61 -25.71
C ALA A 76 34.58 -7.00 -26.33
N ILE A 77 34.62 -7.09 -27.66
CA ILE A 77 34.50 -8.37 -28.38
C ILE A 77 35.70 -9.25 -28.04
N LYS A 78 36.92 -8.70 -28.09
CA LYS A 78 38.15 -9.43 -27.76
C LYS A 78 38.13 -9.98 -26.33
N ASP A 79 37.62 -9.21 -25.38
CA ASP A 79 37.49 -9.64 -23.99
C ASP A 79 36.47 -10.77 -23.86
N HIS A 80 35.29 -10.68 -24.50
CA HIS A 80 34.35 -11.80 -24.54
C HIS A 80 34.97 -13.06 -25.15
N LEU A 81 35.67 -12.92 -26.29
CA LEU A 81 36.36 -14.04 -26.96
C LEU A 81 37.38 -14.70 -26.02
N ARG A 82 38.17 -13.89 -25.29
CA ARG A 82 39.18 -14.39 -24.34
C ARG A 82 38.57 -15.24 -23.23
N HIS A 83 37.41 -14.86 -22.69
CA HIS A 83 36.73 -15.62 -21.64
C HIS A 83 36.19 -16.96 -22.15
N GLY A 84 35.89 -17.07 -23.45
CA GLY A 84 35.48 -18.31 -24.12
C GLY A 84 34.12 -18.88 -23.67
N ASP A 85 33.45 -18.26 -22.70
CA ASP A 85 32.09 -18.61 -22.29
C ASP A 85 31.07 -17.98 -23.25
N MET A 86 30.57 -18.79 -24.19
CA MET A 86 29.60 -18.33 -25.18
C MET A 86 28.27 -17.88 -24.57
N GLU A 87 27.92 -18.29 -23.35
CA GLU A 87 26.68 -17.84 -22.70
C GLU A 87 26.68 -16.35 -22.40
N GLN A 88 27.88 -15.77 -22.23
CA GLN A 88 28.08 -14.33 -22.05
C GLN A 88 28.17 -13.56 -23.38
N TRP A 89 28.28 -14.26 -24.50
CA TRP A 89 28.42 -13.62 -25.80
C TRP A 89 27.07 -13.15 -26.32
N ASP A 90 27.01 -11.87 -26.65
CA ASP A 90 25.88 -11.26 -27.32
C ASP A 90 25.87 -11.61 -28.82
N VAL A 91 24.76 -11.29 -29.47
CA VAL A 91 24.58 -11.49 -30.92
C VAL A 91 25.66 -10.77 -31.74
N THR A 92 26.18 -9.63 -31.29
CA THR A 92 27.25 -8.90 -31.98
C THR A 92 28.57 -9.67 -31.96
N THR A 93 28.95 -10.19 -30.79
CA THR A 93 30.16 -11.00 -30.59
C THR A 93 30.10 -12.28 -31.44
N LEU A 94 28.94 -12.96 -31.48
CA LEU A 94 28.75 -14.17 -32.28
C LEU A 94 28.76 -13.91 -33.79
N VAL A 95 28.10 -12.85 -34.26
CA VAL A 95 28.16 -12.42 -35.66
C VAL A 95 29.60 -12.10 -36.05
N PHE A 96 30.34 -11.44 -35.15
CA PHE A 96 31.75 -11.14 -35.39
C PHE A 96 32.58 -12.41 -35.52
N ALA A 97 32.47 -13.32 -34.55
CA ALA A 97 33.19 -14.59 -34.54
C ALA A 97 32.93 -15.36 -35.85
N LEU A 98 31.68 -15.54 -36.24
CA LEU A 98 31.36 -16.33 -37.43
C LEU A 98 31.77 -15.63 -38.74
N LEU A 99 31.48 -14.34 -38.92
CA LEU A 99 31.73 -13.67 -40.19
C LEU A 99 33.16 -13.15 -40.38
N TYR A 100 33.84 -12.79 -39.30
CA TYR A 100 35.07 -12.00 -39.38
C TYR A 100 36.28 -12.60 -38.67
N SER A 101 36.10 -13.52 -37.72
CA SER A 101 37.23 -14.24 -37.09
C SER A 101 38.06 -14.98 -38.14
N TYR A 102 39.37 -14.93 -38.04
CA TYR A 102 40.23 -15.77 -38.88
C TYR A 102 40.23 -17.23 -38.42
N ALA A 103 40.08 -17.49 -37.12
CA ALA A 103 40.05 -18.85 -36.56
C ALA A 103 38.92 -19.70 -37.17
N LEU A 104 37.81 -19.07 -37.59
CA LEU A 104 36.71 -19.72 -38.29
C LEU A 104 36.73 -19.47 -39.81
N SER A 105 37.89 -19.15 -40.41
CA SER A 105 37.98 -18.92 -41.85
C SER A 105 37.76 -20.18 -42.67
N GLY A 106 38.19 -21.36 -42.18
CA GLY A 106 38.07 -22.64 -42.89
C GLY A 106 36.64 -23.11 -43.15
N MET A 107 35.65 -22.70 -42.33
CA MET A 107 34.24 -23.01 -42.63
C MET A 107 33.71 -22.29 -43.88
N ARG A 108 34.40 -21.23 -44.33
CA ARG A 108 33.98 -20.40 -45.47
C ARG A 108 34.27 -21.06 -46.82
N ASP A 109 35.09 -22.11 -46.83
CA ASP A 109 35.46 -22.86 -48.03
C ASP A 109 34.37 -23.86 -48.44
N ASN A 110 33.40 -24.16 -47.56
CA ASN A 110 32.27 -25.04 -47.84
C ASN A 110 31.15 -24.29 -48.60
N GLY A 111 31.36 -24.09 -49.91
CA GLY A 111 30.64 -23.10 -50.72
C GLY A 111 29.09 -23.08 -50.64
N ARG A 112 28.40 -24.23 -50.55
CA ARG A 112 26.92 -24.24 -50.47
C ARG A 112 26.42 -24.07 -49.04
N HIS A 113 27.01 -24.79 -48.08
CA HIS A 113 26.64 -24.70 -46.66
C HIS A 113 26.96 -23.31 -46.11
N TRP A 114 28.17 -22.81 -46.36
CA TRP A 114 28.59 -21.48 -45.95
C TRP A 114 27.72 -20.38 -46.53
N ARG A 115 27.32 -20.46 -47.80
CA ARG A 115 26.45 -19.45 -48.41
C ARG A 115 25.11 -19.34 -47.67
N ARG A 116 24.52 -20.48 -47.30
CA ARG A 116 23.28 -20.53 -46.51
C ARG A 116 23.49 -19.94 -45.11
N VAL A 117 24.51 -20.39 -44.39
CA VAL A 117 24.84 -19.91 -43.03
C VAL A 117 25.15 -18.41 -43.04
N LYS A 118 25.97 -17.94 -43.98
CA LYS A 118 26.33 -16.53 -44.15
C LYS A 118 25.11 -15.66 -44.39
N ASN A 119 24.20 -16.07 -45.28
CA ASN A 119 22.97 -15.33 -45.56
C ASN A 119 22.10 -15.22 -44.31
N ALA A 120 21.92 -16.31 -43.58
CA ALA A 120 21.17 -16.32 -42.33
C ALA A 120 21.79 -15.41 -41.25
N ILE A 121 23.12 -15.42 -41.10
CA ILE A 121 23.81 -14.52 -40.16
C ILE A 121 23.61 -13.05 -40.57
N HIS A 122 23.63 -12.74 -41.86
CA HIS A 122 23.34 -11.39 -42.35
C HIS A 122 21.90 -10.97 -42.06
N GLU A 123 20.91 -11.84 -42.31
CA GLU A 123 19.51 -11.57 -41.99
C GLU A 123 19.31 -11.32 -40.48
N ILE A 124 19.91 -12.15 -39.61
CA ILE A 124 19.87 -11.95 -38.15
C ILE A 124 20.50 -10.60 -37.76
N LYS A 125 21.62 -10.24 -38.38
CA LYS A 125 22.28 -8.94 -38.14
C LYS A 125 21.37 -7.76 -38.53
N GLU A 126 20.71 -7.82 -39.69
CA GLU A 126 19.81 -6.77 -40.14
C GLU A 126 18.56 -6.66 -39.25
N VAL A 127 17.99 -7.79 -38.85
CA VAL A 127 16.88 -7.81 -37.87
C VAL A 127 17.32 -7.19 -36.55
N ARG A 128 18.48 -7.59 -36.02
CA ARG A 128 19.05 -7.01 -34.80
C ARG A 128 19.23 -5.51 -34.92
N ASN A 129 19.82 -5.03 -36.01
CA ASN A 129 20.07 -3.62 -36.21
C ASN A 129 18.74 -2.84 -36.22
N THR A 130 17.74 -3.37 -36.93
CA THR A 130 16.40 -2.76 -37.02
C THR A 130 15.70 -2.71 -35.66
N VAL A 131 15.78 -3.79 -34.88
CA VAL A 131 15.01 -3.95 -33.63
C VAL A 131 15.73 -3.35 -32.42
N LEU A 132 17.06 -3.43 -32.34
CA LEU A 132 17.82 -3.05 -31.14
C LEU A 132 18.73 -1.83 -31.34
N SER A 133 19.36 -1.69 -32.50
CA SER A 133 20.41 -0.67 -32.69
C SER A 133 19.92 0.63 -33.33
N HIS A 134 18.81 0.60 -34.08
CA HIS A 134 18.26 1.76 -34.77
C HIS A 134 16.80 2.06 -34.39
N ALA A 135 16.23 1.31 -33.44
CA ALA A 135 14.88 1.56 -32.96
C ALA A 135 14.83 2.87 -32.17
N CYS A 136 13.99 3.82 -32.61
CA CYS A 136 13.78 5.10 -31.92
C CYS A 136 12.74 5.02 -30.79
N LYS A 137 11.99 3.92 -30.70
CA LYS A 137 11.01 3.61 -29.65
C LYS A 137 10.77 2.10 -29.56
N ALA A 138 10.30 1.64 -28.39
CA ALA A 138 9.98 0.24 -28.13
C ALA A 138 8.62 -0.19 -28.74
N SER A 139 8.39 0.11 -30.02
CA SER A 139 7.11 -0.11 -30.70
C SER A 139 7.33 -0.35 -32.19
N ILE A 140 6.68 -1.37 -32.75
CA ILE A 140 6.74 -1.71 -34.16
C ILE A 140 5.34 -1.99 -34.71
N ALA A 141 5.00 -1.35 -35.83
CA ALA A 141 3.72 -1.57 -36.49
C ALA A 141 3.54 -3.04 -36.89
N GLN A 142 2.34 -3.58 -36.71
CA GLN A 142 2.03 -4.99 -36.94
C GLN A 142 2.52 -5.56 -38.28
N ASN A 143 2.37 -4.82 -39.40
CA ASN A 143 2.84 -5.29 -40.71
C ASN A 143 4.37 -5.43 -40.76
N ASN A 144 5.09 -4.49 -40.14
CA ASN A 144 6.55 -4.55 -40.04
C ASN A 144 6.97 -5.67 -39.08
N PHE A 145 6.25 -5.87 -37.98
CA PHE A 145 6.47 -7.00 -37.08
C PHE A 145 6.42 -8.33 -37.82
N GLN A 146 5.33 -8.60 -38.56
CA GLN A 146 5.19 -9.86 -39.30
C GLN A 146 6.34 -10.08 -40.28
N ARG A 147 6.65 -9.06 -41.09
CA ARG A 147 7.74 -9.14 -42.08
C ARG A 147 9.10 -9.41 -41.43
N ILE A 148 9.44 -8.69 -40.37
CA ILE A 148 10.73 -8.85 -39.69
C ILE A 148 10.80 -10.20 -38.97
N PHE A 149 9.69 -10.65 -38.39
CA PHE A 149 9.61 -11.95 -37.74
C PHE A 149 9.79 -13.10 -38.73
N ASP A 150 9.19 -13.01 -39.92
CA ASP A 150 9.36 -14.01 -40.99
C ASP A 150 10.82 -14.13 -41.44
N ILE A 151 11.53 -12.99 -41.53
CA ILE A 151 12.97 -12.97 -41.84
C ILE A 151 13.75 -13.66 -40.72
N LEU A 152 13.46 -13.32 -39.46
CA LEU A 152 14.12 -13.91 -38.30
C LEU A 152 13.89 -15.43 -38.20
N GLU A 153 12.65 -15.87 -38.39
CA GLU A 153 12.25 -17.28 -38.36
C GLU A 153 12.99 -18.05 -39.45
N ARG A 154 12.99 -17.55 -40.69
CA ARG A 154 13.70 -18.17 -41.82
C ARG A 154 15.20 -18.24 -41.58
N ALA A 155 15.82 -17.16 -41.10
CA ALA A 155 17.24 -17.15 -40.83
C ALA A 155 17.63 -18.19 -39.77
N VAL A 156 16.83 -18.32 -38.70
CA VAL A 156 17.08 -19.35 -37.68
C VAL A 156 16.84 -20.77 -38.21
N GLU A 157 15.86 -20.98 -39.09
CA GLU A 157 15.68 -22.25 -39.83
C GLU A 157 16.80 -22.56 -40.84
N ASP A 158 17.49 -21.55 -41.35
CA ASP A 158 18.62 -21.75 -42.23
C ASP A 158 19.90 -22.08 -41.43
N LEU A 159 19.99 -21.65 -40.17
CA LEU A 159 21.05 -22.06 -39.25
C LEU A 159 20.81 -23.45 -38.64
N LEU A 160 19.57 -23.75 -38.26
CA LEU A 160 19.19 -24.96 -37.53
C LEU A 160 18.18 -25.79 -38.34
N GLN A 161 18.15 -27.11 -38.17
CA GLN A 161 17.09 -27.90 -38.80
C GLN A 161 15.70 -27.44 -38.32
N ARG A 162 14.67 -27.48 -39.19
CA ARG A 162 13.28 -27.10 -38.83
C ARG A 162 12.72 -27.85 -37.63
N SER A 163 13.20 -29.07 -37.39
CA SER A 163 12.85 -29.92 -36.25
C SER A 163 13.53 -29.50 -34.95
N ASP A 164 14.50 -28.56 -34.97
CA ASP A 164 15.19 -28.13 -33.77
C ASP A 164 14.20 -27.47 -32.78
N PRO A 165 14.19 -27.87 -31.50
CA PRO A 165 13.29 -27.31 -30.50
C PRO A 165 13.35 -25.78 -30.38
N LEU A 166 14.50 -25.17 -30.69
CA LEU A 166 14.68 -23.73 -30.64
C LEU A 166 13.87 -23.01 -31.74
N VAL A 167 13.77 -23.61 -32.93
CA VAL A 167 12.92 -23.12 -34.03
C VAL A 167 11.45 -23.17 -33.59
N GLY A 168 11.02 -24.28 -32.99
CA GLY A 168 9.65 -24.41 -32.45
C GLY A 168 9.32 -23.35 -31.39
N LYS A 169 10.25 -23.10 -30.45
CA LYS A 169 10.11 -22.04 -29.43
C LYS A 169 10.04 -20.64 -30.04
N LEU A 170 10.86 -20.36 -31.06
CA LEU A 170 10.80 -19.09 -31.79
C LEU A 170 9.44 -18.92 -32.47
N LYS A 171 8.88 -19.95 -33.11
CA LYS A 171 7.54 -19.85 -33.72
C LYS A 171 6.44 -19.57 -32.71
N ALA A 172 6.49 -20.21 -31.53
CA ALA A 172 5.53 -19.98 -30.46
C ALA A 172 5.56 -18.53 -29.93
N LEU A 173 6.74 -17.90 -29.93
CA LEU A 173 6.91 -16.50 -29.52
C LEU A 173 6.10 -15.52 -30.40
N ARG A 174 5.84 -15.87 -31.66
CA ARG A 174 5.06 -15.03 -32.61
C ARG A 174 3.67 -14.69 -32.07
N THR A 175 3.06 -15.62 -31.35
CA THR A 175 1.70 -15.55 -30.81
C THR A 175 1.65 -15.39 -29.30
N GLU A 176 2.80 -15.29 -28.61
CA GLU A 176 2.87 -15.19 -27.14
C GLU A 176 2.18 -13.91 -26.65
N THR A 177 1.04 -14.04 -25.98
CA THR A 177 0.23 -12.92 -25.46
C THR A 177 0.59 -12.54 -24.02
N GLU A 178 1.26 -13.44 -23.30
CA GLU A 178 1.67 -13.26 -21.91
C GLU A 178 3.17 -13.51 -21.78
N PHE A 179 3.91 -12.54 -21.25
CA PHE A 179 5.31 -12.75 -20.86
C PHE A 179 5.32 -13.24 -19.41
N PHE A 180 5.31 -14.55 -19.24
CA PHE A 180 5.26 -15.17 -17.92
C PHE A 180 6.50 -14.80 -17.11
N THR A 181 6.30 -14.17 -15.95
CA THR A 181 7.34 -13.93 -14.96
C THR A 181 7.17 -14.91 -13.80
N ASP A 182 8.25 -15.18 -13.06
CA ASP A 182 8.17 -16.02 -11.86
C ASP A 182 7.14 -15.50 -10.86
N ASP A 183 7.00 -14.18 -10.78
CA ASP A 183 6.02 -13.53 -9.94
C ASP A 183 4.60 -13.77 -10.45
N LEU A 184 4.34 -13.64 -11.75
CA LEU A 184 3.02 -13.96 -12.32
C LEU A 184 2.66 -15.44 -12.09
N GLY A 185 3.65 -16.34 -12.13
CA GLY A 185 3.47 -17.75 -11.81
C GLY A 185 3.10 -17.97 -10.33
N LYS A 186 3.80 -17.31 -9.41
CA LYS A 186 3.47 -17.33 -7.98
C LYS A 186 2.09 -16.75 -7.72
N TYR A 187 1.75 -15.62 -8.33
CA TYR A 187 0.43 -14.99 -8.20
C TYR A 187 -0.69 -15.88 -8.72
N LYS A 188 -0.53 -16.50 -9.90
CA LYS A 188 -1.54 -17.44 -10.43
C LYS A 188 -1.73 -18.64 -9.51
N LYS A 189 -0.64 -19.16 -8.93
CA LYS A 189 -0.70 -20.28 -7.98
C LYS A 189 -1.40 -19.88 -6.67
N LEU A 190 -1.05 -18.73 -6.11
CA LEU A 190 -1.71 -18.17 -4.92
C LEU A 190 -3.20 -17.94 -5.15
N LEU A 191 -3.57 -17.34 -6.28
CA LEU A 191 -4.98 -17.15 -6.65
C LEU A 191 -5.73 -18.48 -6.77
N GLN A 192 -5.09 -19.52 -7.31
CA GLN A 192 -5.69 -20.84 -7.44
C GLN A 192 -5.86 -21.52 -6.07
N GLU A 193 -4.88 -21.40 -5.18
CA GLU A 193 -4.93 -21.90 -3.81
C GLU A 193 -5.98 -21.16 -2.96
N ASP A 194 -6.10 -19.85 -3.15
CA ASP A 194 -7.12 -19.01 -2.51
C ASP A 194 -8.52 -19.36 -3.01
N ASN A 195 -8.70 -19.57 -4.32
CA ASN A 195 -9.98 -19.96 -4.91
C ASN A 195 -10.42 -21.35 -4.41
N ASN A 196 -9.49 -22.30 -4.33
CA ASN A 196 -9.76 -23.63 -3.74
C ASN A 196 -10.14 -23.52 -2.26
N SER A 197 -9.48 -22.62 -1.53
CA SER A 197 -9.75 -22.38 -0.10
C SER A 197 -11.09 -21.68 0.13
N LEU A 198 -11.48 -20.75 -0.74
CA LEU A 198 -12.80 -20.11 -0.73
C LEU A 198 -13.90 -21.12 -1.03
N HIS A 199 -13.70 -21.98 -2.02
CA HIS A 199 -14.64 -23.05 -2.32
C HIS A 199 -14.83 -24.00 -1.12
N LEU A 200 -13.76 -24.29 -0.38
CA LEU A 200 -13.84 -25.12 0.83
C LEU A 200 -14.60 -24.42 1.96
N LEU A 201 -14.42 -23.10 2.11
CA LEU A 201 -15.14 -22.29 3.07
C LEU A 201 -16.64 -22.23 2.77
N ASP A 202 -16.99 -22.06 1.49
CA ASP A 202 -18.38 -22.02 1.02
C ASP A 202 -19.11 -23.33 1.36
N LYS A 203 -18.47 -24.49 1.08
CA LYS A 203 -18.96 -25.81 1.49
C LYS A 203 -19.14 -25.96 3.01
N HIS A 204 -18.31 -25.29 3.81
CA HIS A 204 -18.44 -25.32 5.26
C HIS A 204 -19.56 -24.40 5.76
N LEU A 205 -19.80 -23.28 5.11
CA LEU A 205 -20.94 -22.39 5.37
C LEU A 205 -22.26 -23.06 5.01
N GLU A 206 -22.35 -23.72 3.85
CA GLU A 206 -23.53 -24.52 3.47
C GLU A 206 -23.84 -25.61 4.51
N ARG A 207 -22.81 -26.29 5.03
CA ARG A 207 -22.97 -27.29 6.10
C ARG A 207 -23.43 -26.68 7.42
N LEU A 208 -23.02 -25.46 7.73
CA LEU A 208 -23.44 -24.71 8.92
C LEU A 208 -24.89 -24.26 8.79
N GLU A 209 -25.26 -23.72 7.63
CA GLU A 209 -26.62 -23.28 7.31
C GLU A 209 -27.61 -24.45 7.32
N PHE A 210 -27.25 -25.60 6.73
CA PHE A 210 -28.02 -26.84 6.82
C PHE A 210 -28.28 -27.27 8.27
N LYS A 211 -27.28 -27.16 9.15
CA LYS A 211 -27.42 -27.51 10.58
C LYS A 211 -28.25 -26.49 11.37
N MET A 212 -28.18 -25.21 11.03
CA MET A 212 -29.03 -24.17 11.61
C MET A 212 -30.50 -24.36 11.22
N ASN A 213 -30.77 -24.74 9.97
CA ASN A 213 -32.11 -25.04 9.48
C ASN A 213 -32.71 -26.31 10.09
N ILE A 214 -31.89 -27.28 10.51
CA ILE A 214 -32.35 -28.45 11.29
C ILE A 214 -32.64 -28.09 12.76
N SER A 215 -32.04 -27.01 13.29
CA SER A 215 -32.12 -26.64 14.71
C SER A 215 -33.31 -25.74 15.07
N ILE A 216 -34.36 -25.68 14.24
CA ILE A 216 -35.65 -25.10 14.61
C ILE A 216 -36.65 -26.23 14.92
N PRO A 217 -36.80 -26.66 16.19
CA PRO A 217 -38.03 -27.32 16.62
C PRO A 217 -38.97 -26.33 17.29
N LYS A 218 -40.26 -26.45 16.95
CA LYS A 218 -41.37 -25.98 17.77
C LYS A 218 -41.23 -26.55 19.19
N VAL A 219 -41.35 -25.66 20.17
CA VAL A 219 -41.61 -25.79 21.62
C VAL A 219 -41.78 -27.24 22.15
N GLU A 220 -40.94 -27.63 23.12
CA GLU A 220 -41.35 -27.95 24.51
C GLU A 220 -40.18 -28.41 25.42
N ALA A 221 -40.21 -27.88 26.65
CA ALA A 221 -39.60 -28.22 27.94
C ALA A 221 -38.29 -29.06 28.08
N ARG A 222 -37.39 -28.49 28.91
CA ARG A 222 -36.46 -29.11 29.89
C ARG A 222 -35.47 -30.19 29.38
N ASN A 223 -34.21 -29.81 29.19
CA ASN A 223 -33.13 -30.17 30.14
C ASN A 223 -31.77 -29.56 29.78
N LYS A 224 -30.98 -29.41 30.86
CA LYS A 224 -29.72 -28.71 31.06
C LYS A 224 -28.50 -29.31 30.32
N TYR A 225 -27.55 -28.42 30.01
CA TYR A 225 -26.09 -28.62 29.84
C TYR A 225 -25.60 -29.80 28.98
N ALA A 226 -25.43 -29.59 27.67
CA ALA A 226 -24.44 -30.32 26.85
C ALA A 226 -24.23 -29.76 25.42
N ARG A 227 -25.07 -28.84 24.92
CA ARG A 227 -25.04 -28.40 23.50
C ARG A 227 -24.20 -27.16 23.19
N SER A 228 -23.61 -26.48 24.18
CA SER A 228 -22.78 -25.29 23.91
C SER A 228 -21.32 -25.60 23.60
N SER A 229 -20.78 -26.77 23.94
CA SER A 229 -19.34 -27.04 23.79
C SER A 229 -18.93 -27.35 22.35
N THR A 230 -19.75 -28.09 21.58
CA THR A 230 -19.43 -28.51 20.21
C THR A 230 -19.58 -27.39 19.18
N ALA A 231 -20.55 -26.48 19.34
CA ALA A 231 -20.69 -25.30 18.47
C ALA A 231 -19.55 -24.29 18.72
N THR A 232 -19.17 -24.08 19.98
CA THR A 232 -18.04 -23.21 20.35
C THR A 232 -16.71 -23.79 19.89
N SER A 233 -16.55 -25.12 19.95
CA SER A 233 -15.38 -25.84 19.41
C SER A 233 -15.23 -25.65 17.90
N ASN A 234 -16.32 -25.79 17.12
CA ASN A 234 -16.25 -25.62 15.66
C ASN A 234 -16.00 -24.17 15.24
N ASN A 235 -16.57 -23.19 15.94
CA ASN A 235 -16.29 -21.77 15.69
C ASN A 235 -14.84 -21.44 16.02
N SER A 236 -14.31 -21.99 17.12
CA SER A 236 -12.90 -21.82 17.50
C SER A 236 -11.96 -22.48 16.48
N GLU A 237 -12.36 -23.58 15.84
CA GLU A 237 -11.57 -24.23 14.80
C GLU A 237 -11.54 -23.42 13.50
N ILE A 238 -12.68 -22.84 13.11
CA ILE A 238 -12.78 -21.94 11.95
C ILE A 238 -11.94 -20.69 12.18
N ILE A 239 -12.07 -20.06 13.36
CA ILE A 239 -11.31 -18.87 13.74
C ILE A 239 -9.80 -19.18 13.81
N SER A 240 -9.41 -20.33 14.36
CA SER A 240 -8.00 -20.76 14.44
C SER A 240 -7.40 -21.05 13.06
N LYS A 241 -8.19 -21.52 12.10
CA LYS A 241 -7.76 -21.70 10.70
C LYS A 241 -7.64 -20.38 9.96
N LEU A 242 -8.51 -19.40 10.27
CA LEU A 242 -8.40 -18.02 9.77
C LEU A 242 -7.16 -17.31 10.32
N TYR A 243 -6.90 -17.40 11.62
CA TYR A 243 -5.68 -16.83 12.22
C TYR A 243 -4.41 -17.46 11.66
N ARG A 244 -4.36 -18.80 11.52
CA ARG A 244 -3.22 -19.48 10.87
C ARG A 244 -3.04 -19.05 9.40
N ARG A 245 -4.12 -18.65 8.71
CA ARG A 245 -4.05 -18.12 7.35
C ARG A 245 -3.47 -16.71 7.34
N VAL A 246 -3.94 -15.82 8.22
CA VAL A 246 -3.42 -14.45 8.37
C VAL A 246 -1.94 -14.47 8.73
N ASP A 247 -1.57 -15.27 9.72
CA ASP A 247 -0.20 -15.41 10.21
C ASP A 247 0.73 -16.01 9.14
N ARG A 248 0.24 -16.95 8.31
CA ARG A 248 1.00 -17.45 7.16
C ARG A 248 1.12 -16.41 6.03
N LEU A 249 0.09 -15.60 5.78
CA LEU A 249 0.15 -14.49 4.83
C LEU A 249 1.15 -13.41 5.29
N GLU A 250 1.19 -13.13 6.59
CA GLU A 250 2.15 -12.21 7.21
C GLU A 250 3.59 -12.74 7.16
N ARG A 251 3.79 -14.06 7.24
CA ARG A 251 5.11 -14.71 7.16
C ARG A 251 5.61 -14.98 5.74
N GLU A 252 4.70 -15.25 4.79
CA GLU A 252 5.03 -15.59 3.40
C GLU A 252 4.91 -14.40 2.43
N LEU A 253 4.60 -13.19 2.92
CA LEU A 253 5.10 -11.97 2.30
C LEU A 253 6.59 -11.85 2.65
N PRO A 254 7.54 -12.25 1.78
CA PRO A 254 8.85 -11.64 1.87
C PRO A 254 8.65 -10.14 1.74
N SER A 255 9.41 -9.36 2.51
CA SER A 255 9.67 -7.96 2.22
C SER A 255 10.22 -7.90 0.78
N CYS A 256 9.32 -7.81 -0.19
CA CYS A 256 9.67 -7.67 -1.59
C CYS A 256 10.43 -6.34 -1.68
N VAL A 257 11.69 -6.45 -2.08
CA VAL A 257 12.55 -5.31 -2.33
C VAL A 257 11.85 -4.40 -3.34
N ASP A 258 11.61 -3.17 -2.88
CA ASP A 258 11.30 -1.97 -3.63
C ASP A 258 10.12 -2.01 -4.60
N SER A 259 8.92 -2.21 -4.05
CA SER A 259 7.71 -1.46 -4.47
C SER A 259 6.62 -1.66 -3.41
N VAL A 260 6.69 -0.91 -2.31
CA VAL A 260 5.46 -0.56 -1.59
C VAL A 260 4.55 0.03 -2.67
N PRO A 261 3.37 -0.56 -2.97
CA PRO A 261 2.43 0.08 -3.88
C PRO A 261 2.29 1.52 -3.40
N GLU A 262 2.53 2.50 -4.27
CA GLU A 262 2.40 3.90 -3.84
C GLU A 262 1.07 4.04 -3.11
N PRO A 263 1.09 4.47 -1.83
CA PRO A 263 -0.13 4.52 -1.05
C PRO A 263 -1.18 5.29 -1.84
N PHE A 264 -2.38 4.71 -1.98
CA PHE A 264 -3.37 5.38 -2.81
C PHE A 264 -3.69 6.75 -2.18
N LYS A 265 -3.62 7.81 -2.97
CA LYS A 265 -4.00 9.16 -2.55
C LYS A 265 -5.45 9.39 -2.97
N PRO A 266 -6.41 9.54 -2.03
CA PRO A 266 -7.78 9.89 -2.40
C PRO A 266 -7.79 11.17 -3.24
N THR A 267 -8.23 11.06 -4.50
CA THR A 267 -8.22 12.22 -5.44
C THR A 267 -9.03 13.39 -4.90
N ILE A 268 -10.08 13.13 -4.11
CA ILE A 268 -10.89 14.14 -3.42
C ILE A 268 -10.09 15.07 -2.51
N PHE A 269 -8.95 14.63 -1.95
CA PHE A 269 -8.11 15.49 -1.11
C PHE A 269 -7.48 16.66 -1.87
N HIS A 270 -7.42 16.58 -3.20
CA HIS A 270 -6.96 17.68 -4.04
C HIS A 270 -8.09 18.66 -4.39
N SER A 271 -9.36 18.31 -4.10
CA SER A 271 -10.51 19.15 -4.42
C SER A 271 -10.56 20.37 -3.50
N ALA A 272 -10.54 21.58 -4.10
CA ALA A 272 -10.72 22.83 -3.37
C ALA A 272 -12.08 22.87 -2.64
N ARG A 273 -13.12 22.28 -3.26
CA ARG A 273 -14.46 22.22 -2.67
C ARG A 273 -14.50 21.30 -1.45
N TYR A 274 -13.78 20.18 -1.51
CA TYR A 274 -13.60 19.29 -0.37
C TYR A 274 -12.85 19.98 0.79
N LYS A 275 -11.72 20.63 0.50
CA LYS A 275 -10.97 21.37 1.53
C LYS A 275 -11.81 22.47 2.17
N LEU A 276 -12.58 23.20 1.36
CA LEU A 276 -13.52 24.21 1.85
C LEU A 276 -14.57 23.62 2.79
N LEU A 277 -15.18 22.48 2.41
CA LEU A 277 -16.15 21.76 3.24
C LEU A 277 -15.53 21.43 4.60
N MET A 278 -14.41 20.71 4.61
CA MET A 278 -13.80 20.20 5.84
C MET A 278 -13.30 21.32 6.77
N ASN A 279 -12.63 22.32 6.21
CA ASN A 279 -12.04 23.41 7.02
C ASN A 279 -13.15 24.28 7.63
N LYS A 280 -14.12 24.72 6.83
CA LYS A 280 -15.16 25.63 7.33
C LYS A 280 -16.13 24.92 8.28
N SER A 281 -16.57 23.70 7.97
CA SER A 281 -17.45 22.96 8.88
C SER A 281 -16.78 22.65 10.20
N GLY A 282 -15.49 22.27 10.18
CA GLY A 282 -14.69 22.04 11.37
C GLY A 282 -14.60 23.29 12.26
N VAL A 283 -14.26 24.44 11.69
CA VAL A 283 -14.18 25.72 12.42
C VAL A 283 -15.54 26.15 12.97
N MET A 284 -16.61 26.05 12.19
CA MET A 284 -17.96 26.41 12.64
C MET A 284 -18.41 25.52 13.81
N SER A 285 -18.20 24.20 13.68
CA SER A 285 -18.54 23.22 14.70
C SER A 285 -17.73 23.42 15.99
N ALA A 286 -16.43 23.68 15.88
CA ALA A 286 -15.57 23.94 17.04
C ALA A 286 -15.83 25.29 17.74
N ASN A 287 -16.51 26.22 17.06
CA ASN A 287 -16.94 27.51 17.61
C ASN A 287 -18.44 27.55 17.94
N TYR A 288 -19.10 26.39 18.02
CA TYR A 288 -20.50 26.27 18.40
C TYR A 288 -21.50 27.00 17.47
N ARG A 289 -21.11 27.27 16.22
CA ARG A 289 -21.93 27.92 15.19
C ARG A 289 -22.80 26.90 14.46
N TRP A 290 -23.72 26.26 15.20
CA TRP A 290 -24.46 25.08 14.74
C TRP A 290 -25.37 25.33 13.54
N GLU A 291 -26.17 26.40 13.58
CA GLU A 291 -27.11 26.74 12.50
C GLU A 291 -26.37 27.13 11.23
N GLU A 292 -25.33 27.94 11.36
CA GLU A 292 -24.47 28.32 10.24
C GLU A 292 -23.77 27.10 9.61
N CYS A 293 -23.28 26.17 10.44
CA CYS A 293 -22.70 24.91 9.97
C CYS A 293 -23.73 24.08 9.19
N GLY A 294 -24.95 23.95 9.71
CA GLY A 294 -26.04 23.24 9.04
C GLY A 294 -26.38 23.86 7.67
N ASN A 295 -26.56 25.18 7.62
CA ASN A 295 -26.85 25.90 6.38
C ASN A 295 -25.69 25.80 5.38
N PHE A 296 -24.45 25.90 5.84
CA PHE A 296 -23.25 25.76 5.01
C PHE A 296 -23.15 24.37 4.37
N LEU A 297 -23.42 23.31 5.13
CA LEU A 297 -23.30 21.93 4.66
C LEU A 297 -24.36 21.56 3.60
N GLN A 298 -25.51 22.23 3.58
CA GLN A 298 -26.53 22.03 2.54
C GLN A 298 -26.05 22.43 1.14
N GLY A 299 -25.05 23.31 1.03
CA GLY A 299 -24.47 23.76 -0.25
C GLY A 299 -23.58 22.72 -0.97
N PHE A 300 -23.41 21.52 -0.41
CA PHE A 300 -22.54 20.48 -0.97
C PHE A 300 -23.36 19.30 -1.50
N ASN A 301 -24.25 19.58 -2.46
CA ASN A 301 -25.14 18.60 -3.07
C ASN A 301 -24.72 18.15 -4.49
N ASP A 302 -23.56 18.59 -4.97
CA ASP A 302 -23.17 18.47 -6.37
C ASP A 302 -22.77 17.04 -6.79
N SER A 303 -22.38 16.19 -5.83
CA SER A 303 -22.08 14.78 -6.08
C SER A 303 -22.48 13.90 -4.89
N VAL A 304 -22.72 12.61 -5.14
CA VAL A 304 -23.05 11.63 -4.09
C VAL A 304 -21.97 11.61 -3.01
N ASP A 305 -20.69 11.59 -3.39
CA ASP A 305 -19.57 11.56 -2.44
C ASP A 305 -19.52 12.84 -1.59
N MET A 306 -19.71 14.03 -2.18
CA MET A 306 -19.76 15.29 -1.43
C MET A 306 -20.96 15.36 -0.49
N GLN A 307 -22.12 14.84 -0.88
CA GLN A 307 -23.28 14.73 -0.01
C GLN A 307 -23.00 13.83 1.19
N ILE A 308 -22.28 12.72 1.00
CA ILE A 308 -21.88 11.83 2.10
C ILE A 308 -20.87 12.53 3.01
N TYR A 309 -19.85 13.21 2.48
CA TYR A 309 -18.91 14.00 3.29
C TYR A 309 -19.62 15.09 4.11
N ALA A 310 -20.56 15.82 3.51
CA ALA A 310 -21.37 16.82 4.21
C ALA A 310 -22.26 16.18 5.28
N GLY A 311 -22.81 15.00 5.00
CA GLY A 311 -23.56 14.20 5.96
C GLY A 311 -22.71 13.75 7.15
N ILE A 312 -21.47 13.31 6.92
CA ILE A 312 -20.51 12.95 7.98
C ILE A 312 -20.18 14.18 8.83
N GLN A 313 -19.89 15.33 8.22
CA GLN A 313 -19.64 16.58 8.96
C GLN A 313 -20.86 17.04 9.77
N SER A 314 -22.07 16.82 9.26
CA SER A 314 -23.31 17.07 10.00
C SER A 314 -23.40 16.16 11.23
N ALA A 315 -23.05 14.87 11.10
CA ALA A 315 -23.01 13.93 12.22
C ALA A 315 -21.94 14.31 13.26
N VAL A 316 -20.77 14.80 12.83
CA VAL A 316 -19.75 15.36 13.73
C VAL A 316 -20.29 16.55 14.51
N ALA A 317 -20.97 17.50 13.84
CA ALA A 317 -21.58 18.65 14.50
C ALA A 317 -22.67 18.24 15.52
N LEU A 318 -23.50 17.22 15.20
CA LEU A 318 -24.45 16.64 16.14
C LEU A 318 -23.73 16.04 17.37
N SER A 319 -22.63 15.32 17.14
CA SER A 319 -21.83 14.76 18.23
C SER A 319 -21.26 15.86 19.13
N HIS A 320 -20.72 16.93 18.57
CA HIS A 320 -20.19 18.07 19.32
C HIS A 320 -21.28 18.81 20.13
N ARG A 321 -22.52 18.80 19.65
CA ARG A 321 -23.68 19.34 20.38
C ARG A 321 -24.27 18.38 21.42
N SER A 322 -23.56 17.30 21.77
CA SER A 322 -24.05 16.25 22.68
C SER A 322 -25.34 15.53 22.20
N ARG A 323 -25.69 15.62 20.90
CA ARG A 323 -26.85 14.92 20.31
C ARG A 323 -26.43 13.56 19.77
N LYS A 324 -26.02 12.67 20.68
CA LYS A 324 -25.34 11.41 20.33
C LYS A 324 -26.23 10.43 19.58
N ASP A 325 -27.51 10.30 19.92
CA ASP A 325 -28.45 9.40 19.24
C ASP A 325 -28.74 9.83 17.81
N GLU A 326 -28.94 11.12 17.59
CA GLU A 326 -29.15 11.66 16.25
C GLU A 326 -27.91 11.53 15.37
N CYS A 327 -26.73 11.70 15.95
CA CYS A 327 -25.47 11.41 15.29
C CYS A 327 -25.41 9.93 14.85
N PHE A 328 -25.74 8.99 15.74
CA PHE A 328 -25.72 7.55 15.42
C PHE A 328 -26.71 7.18 14.31
N GLU A 329 -27.93 7.70 14.37
CA GLU A 329 -28.94 7.49 13.32
C GLU A 329 -28.55 8.13 11.99
N ALA A 330 -27.94 9.31 12.01
CA ALA A 330 -27.40 9.94 10.80
C ALA A 330 -26.29 9.07 10.17
N LEU A 331 -25.34 8.58 10.96
CA LEU A 331 -24.27 7.70 10.49
C LEU A 331 -24.82 6.39 9.90
N LYS A 332 -25.79 5.75 10.57
CA LYS A 332 -26.43 4.52 10.11
C LYS A 332 -27.07 4.68 8.73
N ARG A 333 -27.69 5.83 8.46
CA ARG A 333 -28.28 6.16 7.14
C ARG A 333 -27.23 6.39 6.05
N LEU A 334 -25.99 6.74 6.42
CA LEU A 334 -24.90 6.98 5.48
C LEU A 334 -24.15 5.70 5.10
N VAL A 335 -24.12 4.67 5.95
CA VAL A 335 -23.38 3.41 5.69
C VAL A 335 -23.73 2.78 4.33
N PRO A 336 -25.01 2.54 3.98
CA PRO A 336 -25.32 1.94 2.67
C PRO A 336 -24.90 2.83 1.51
N LYS A 337 -24.99 4.15 1.66
CA LYS A 337 -24.60 5.11 0.62
C LYS A 337 -23.09 5.13 0.42
N ALA A 338 -22.30 5.05 1.50
CA ALA A 338 -20.85 4.96 1.44
C ALA A 338 -20.39 3.65 0.77
N LEU A 339 -21.04 2.52 1.07
CA LEU A 339 -20.72 1.24 0.44
C LEU A 339 -21.02 1.21 -1.07
N LEU A 340 -21.99 2.00 -1.52
CA LEU A 340 -22.38 2.11 -2.93
C LEU A 340 -21.64 3.26 -3.67
N ALA A 341 -20.81 4.04 -2.97
CA ALA A 341 -20.06 5.14 -3.56
C ALA A 341 -18.92 4.61 -4.44
N LYS A 342 -18.92 5.01 -5.72
CA LYS A 342 -18.05 4.43 -6.75
C LYS A 342 -16.58 4.86 -6.65
N GLN A 343 -16.28 6.01 -6.06
CA GLN A 343 -14.93 6.59 -6.07
C GLN A 343 -14.25 6.57 -4.71
N HIS A 344 -14.97 6.90 -3.63
CA HIS A 344 -14.39 7.07 -2.29
C HIS A 344 -15.05 6.23 -1.19
N GLY A 345 -15.80 5.18 -1.55
CA GLY A 345 -16.61 4.40 -0.60
C GLY A 345 -15.85 3.86 0.62
N VAL A 346 -14.62 3.37 0.44
CA VAL A 346 -13.77 2.88 1.54
C VAL A 346 -13.41 4.01 2.51
N VAL A 347 -12.95 5.16 2.01
CA VAL A 347 -12.58 6.32 2.84
C VAL A 347 -13.80 6.89 3.56
N LEU A 348 -14.94 6.99 2.87
CA LEU A 348 -16.21 7.43 3.44
C LEU A 348 -16.67 6.49 4.56
N HIS A 349 -16.57 5.18 4.35
CA HIS A 349 -16.95 4.19 5.35
C HIS A 349 -16.01 4.25 6.57
N ALA A 350 -14.69 4.35 6.35
CA ALA A 350 -13.72 4.51 7.44
C ALA A 350 -14.03 5.76 8.29
N ARG A 351 -14.37 6.89 7.66
CA ARG A 351 -14.79 8.11 8.39
C ARG A 351 -16.06 7.92 9.20
N ILE A 352 -17.05 7.21 8.66
CA ILE A 352 -18.26 6.86 9.41
C ILE A 352 -17.89 6.06 10.67
N LYS A 353 -16.98 5.09 10.55
CA LYS A 353 -16.49 4.29 11.67
C LYS A 353 -15.74 5.12 12.71
N ILE A 354 -14.88 6.06 12.29
CA ILE A 354 -14.17 6.98 13.20
C ILE A 354 -15.17 7.80 14.02
N VAL A 355 -16.18 8.41 13.39
CA VAL A 355 -17.20 9.20 14.11
C VAL A 355 -18.06 8.31 15.01
N LYS A 356 -18.38 7.09 14.57
CA LYS A 356 -19.11 6.10 15.37
C LYS A 356 -18.32 5.71 16.62
N ALA A 357 -17.00 5.53 16.50
CA ALA A 357 -16.14 5.20 17.63
C ALA A 357 -16.15 6.29 18.70
N TYR A 358 -16.03 7.57 18.32
CA TYR A 358 -16.16 8.67 19.29
C TYR A 358 -17.52 8.64 19.99
N ASN A 359 -18.61 8.37 19.26
CA ASN A 359 -19.94 8.29 19.84
C ASN A 359 -20.09 7.11 20.81
N LEU A 360 -19.54 5.94 20.48
CA LEU A 360 -19.52 4.75 21.33
C LEU A 360 -18.68 4.97 22.59
N HIS A 361 -17.51 5.57 22.43
CA HIS A 361 -16.62 5.96 23.52
C HIS A 361 -17.32 6.93 24.50
N ASP A 362 -17.99 7.96 23.99
CA ASP A 362 -18.73 8.92 24.83
C ASP A 362 -19.87 8.24 25.62
N ARG A 363 -20.38 7.09 25.16
CA ARG A 363 -21.39 6.25 25.85
C ARG A 363 -20.77 5.21 26.79
N GLY A 364 -19.44 5.18 26.94
CA GLY A 364 -18.72 4.20 27.74
C GLY A 364 -18.60 2.80 27.11
N ASN A 365 -18.86 2.65 25.80
CA ASN A 365 -18.68 1.38 25.10
C ASN A 365 -17.31 1.36 24.39
N ASP A 366 -16.25 1.34 25.20
CA ASP A 366 -14.86 1.46 24.74
C ASP A 366 -14.37 0.27 23.90
N ASP A 367 -14.87 -0.94 24.18
CA ASP A 367 -14.48 -2.15 23.42
C ASP A 367 -14.99 -2.08 21.97
N GLU A 368 -16.28 -1.73 21.78
CA GLU A 368 -16.83 -1.56 20.43
C GLU A 368 -16.25 -0.30 19.76
N ALA A 369 -15.97 0.76 20.53
CA ALA A 369 -15.29 1.95 19.99
C ALA A 369 -13.89 1.61 19.45
N MET A 370 -13.11 0.81 20.18
CA MET A 370 -11.78 0.36 19.75
C MET A 370 -11.86 -0.48 18.48
N LYS A 371 -12.82 -1.40 18.42
CA LYS A 371 -13.06 -2.22 17.23
C LYS A 371 -13.38 -1.37 16.00
N GLU A 372 -14.23 -0.35 16.13
CA GLU A 372 -14.57 0.55 15.01
C GLU A 372 -13.35 1.33 14.50
N VAL A 373 -12.47 1.82 15.39
CA VAL A 373 -11.24 2.52 14.96
C VAL A 373 -10.18 1.58 14.39
N ASP A 374 -10.07 0.36 14.88
CA ASP A 374 -9.16 -0.65 14.34
C ASP A 374 -9.60 -1.08 12.94
N GLU A 375 -10.90 -1.29 12.72
CA GLU A 375 -11.45 -1.55 11.39
C GLU A 375 -11.26 -0.34 10.45
N ALA A 376 -11.43 0.89 10.94
CA ALA A 376 -11.18 2.09 10.15
C ALA A 376 -9.69 2.23 9.76
N GLU A 377 -8.77 1.94 10.68
CA GLU A 377 -7.33 1.94 10.41
C GLU A 377 -6.96 0.89 9.37
N MET A 378 -7.51 -0.32 9.49
CA MET A 378 -7.31 -1.40 8.52
C MET A 378 -7.80 -0.99 7.12
N MET A 379 -8.97 -0.36 7.02
CA MET A 379 -9.52 0.14 5.75
C MET A 379 -8.62 1.19 5.08
N LEU A 380 -7.88 1.96 5.86
CA LEU A 380 -7.03 3.06 5.37
C LEU A 380 -5.54 2.69 5.28
N SER A 381 -5.15 1.49 5.70
CA SER A 381 -3.76 1.04 5.83
C SER A 381 -2.93 1.14 4.54
N LEU A 382 -3.56 1.03 3.37
CA LEU A 382 -2.93 1.12 2.06
C LEU A 382 -2.99 2.52 1.43
N GLY A 383 -3.59 3.50 2.13
CA GLY A 383 -3.85 4.84 1.61
C GLY A 383 -3.06 5.93 2.33
N GLU A 384 -2.72 6.99 1.59
CA GLU A 384 -2.14 8.22 2.15
C GLU A 384 -3.25 9.10 2.76
N CYS A 385 -3.87 8.58 3.83
CA CYS A 385 -5.01 9.20 4.51
C CYS A 385 -4.61 9.88 5.82
N HIS A 386 -3.58 10.73 5.78
CA HIS A 386 -2.98 11.35 6.98
C HIS A 386 -4.00 12.03 7.89
N GLU A 387 -4.96 12.77 7.30
CA GLU A 387 -6.00 13.49 8.04
C GLU A 387 -7.04 12.59 8.71
N ASP A 388 -7.19 11.35 8.25
CA ASP A 388 -8.06 10.33 8.86
C ASP A 388 -7.30 9.50 9.90
N LEU A 389 -6.06 9.13 9.58
CA LEU A 389 -5.15 8.45 10.51
C LEU A 389 -4.86 9.31 11.75
N ALA A 390 -4.81 10.64 11.61
CA ALA A 390 -4.72 11.55 12.73
C ALA A 390 -5.93 11.43 13.68
N GLU A 391 -7.15 11.41 13.13
CA GLU A 391 -8.38 11.25 13.91
C GLU A 391 -8.45 9.86 14.56
N ILE A 392 -8.03 8.81 13.86
CA ILE A 392 -7.92 7.44 14.43
C ILE A 392 -6.99 7.44 15.64
N ASN A 393 -5.82 8.05 15.53
CA ASN A 393 -4.87 8.10 16.64
C ASN A 393 -5.41 8.95 17.80
N SER A 394 -6.11 10.05 17.51
CA SER A 394 -6.81 10.82 18.54
C SER A 394 -7.89 10.00 19.25
N ALA A 395 -8.70 9.25 18.51
CA ALA A 395 -9.75 8.39 19.06
C ALA A 395 -9.16 7.25 19.90
N LYS A 396 -8.14 6.55 19.42
CA LYS A 396 -7.43 5.50 20.16
C LYS A 396 -6.86 6.00 21.47
N ALA A 397 -6.23 7.19 21.47
CA ALA A 397 -5.74 7.81 22.70
C ALA A 397 -6.89 8.03 23.70
N ASN A 398 -8.03 8.55 23.26
CA ASN A 398 -9.19 8.79 24.12
C ASN A 398 -9.83 7.51 24.67
N ILE A 399 -9.93 6.46 23.85
CA ILE A 399 -10.48 5.17 24.28
C ILE A 399 -9.53 4.49 25.29
N ILE A 400 -8.21 4.52 25.05
CA ILE A 400 -7.24 3.95 26.00
C ILE A 400 -7.25 4.73 27.32
N LEU A 401 -7.37 6.07 27.26
CA LEU A 401 -7.53 6.95 28.43
C LEU A 401 -8.75 6.58 29.29
N SER A 402 -9.74 5.90 28.71
CA SER A 402 -11.01 5.54 29.34
C SER A 402 -11.01 4.15 29.96
N SER A 403 -10.23 3.23 29.40
CA SER A 403 -10.12 1.82 29.83
C SER A 403 -9.67 1.57 31.29
N GLY A 404 -9.36 2.62 32.07
CA GLY A 404 -9.23 2.59 33.54
C GLY A 404 -8.00 1.87 34.11
N LYS A 405 -7.26 1.11 33.30
CA LYS A 405 -6.11 0.31 33.77
C LYS A 405 -4.92 1.16 34.20
N ASN A 406 -4.78 2.37 33.63
CA ASN A 406 -3.69 3.32 33.85
C ASN A 406 -2.30 2.65 33.96
N SER A 407 -2.08 1.56 33.23
CA SER A 407 -0.85 0.81 33.33
C SER A 407 0.29 1.64 32.74
N ALA A 408 1.53 1.37 33.12
CA ALA A 408 2.68 2.04 32.52
C ALA A 408 2.68 1.90 30.99
N ASN A 409 2.19 0.77 30.47
CA ASN A 409 2.03 0.52 29.05
C ASN A 409 0.93 1.40 28.42
N ASP A 410 -0.24 1.50 29.05
CA ASP A 410 -1.34 2.34 28.53
C ASP A 410 -0.95 3.80 28.53
N ARG A 411 -0.25 4.26 29.57
CA ARG A 411 0.27 5.64 29.65
C ARG A 411 1.19 5.98 28.49
N LYS A 412 2.10 5.07 28.14
CA LYS A 412 2.98 5.22 26.98
C LYS A 412 2.18 5.25 25.68
N ARG A 413 1.25 4.31 25.50
CA ARG A 413 0.42 4.21 24.29
C ARG A 413 -0.43 5.46 24.05
N VAL A 414 -1.00 6.06 25.11
CA VAL A 414 -1.77 7.32 25.00
C VAL A 414 -0.90 8.44 24.43
N LEU A 415 0.29 8.65 24.99
CA LEU A 415 1.20 9.69 24.52
C LEU A 415 1.67 9.41 23.09
N ASP A 416 2.04 8.16 22.79
CA ASP A 416 2.46 7.75 21.45
C ASP A 416 1.37 8.04 20.40
N HIS A 417 0.11 7.73 20.71
CA HIS A 417 -1.02 8.03 19.81
C HIS A 417 -1.28 9.53 19.67
N LEU A 418 -1.19 10.32 20.75
CA LEU A 418 -1.35 11.77 20.67
C LEU A 418 -0.23 12.43 19.86
N ASP A 419 1.01 11.95 19.97
CA ASP A 419 2.13 12.43 19.17
C ASP A 419 2.01 12.04 17.69
N LYS A 420 1.59 10.80 17.40
CA LYS A 420 1.26 10.39 16.03
C LYS A 420 0.15 11.23 15.43
N CYS A 421 -0.89 11.55 16.20
CA CYS A 421 -1.98 12.42 15.76
C CYS A 421 -1.44 13.80 15.33
N ILE A 422 -0.63 14.45 16.17
CA ILE A 422 -0.05 15.76 15.87
C ILE A 422 0.81 15.69 14.60
N HIS A 423 1.70 14.70 14.50
CA HIS A 423 2.58 14.50 13.35
C HIS A 423 1.81 14.25 12.04
N LEU A 424 0.74 13.46 12.09
CA LEU A 424 -0.09 13.19 10.92
C LEU A 424 -0.90 14.41 10.48
N CYS A 425 -1.31 15.28 11.41
CA CYS A 425 -1.99 16.54 11.09
C CYS A 425 -1.09 17.48 10.28
N GLU A 426 0.24 17.47 10.49
CA GLU A 426 1.19 18.28 9.70
C GLU A 426 1.24 17.86 8.22
N LYS A 427 0.84 16.62 7.93
CA LYS A 427 0.80 16.03 6.58
C LYS A 427 -0.61 16.04 5.97
N ALA A 428 -1.61 16.59 6.67
CA ALA A 428 -2.98 16.65 6.21
C ALA A 428 -3.16 17.64 5.05
N THR A 429 -4.13 17.36 4.17
CA THR A 429 -4.43 18.26 3.04
C THR A 429 -5.41 19.38 3.41
N VAL A 430 -6.11 19.18 4.53
CA VAL A 430 -7.05 20.10 5.17
C VAL A 430 -6.40 20.70 6.41
N ASP A 431 -6.91 21.84 6.87
CA ASP A 431 -6.44 22.47 8.10
C ASP A 431 -6.86 21.63 9.30
N LYS A 432 -5.87 21.07 10.00
CA LYS A 432 -6.02 20.23 11.17
C LYS A 432 -5.57 20.90 12.46
N ASN A 433 -5.43 22.24 12.49
CA ASN A 433 -5.02 22.96 13.69
C ASN A 433 -5.96 22.69 14.88
N ILE A 434 -7.26 22.52 14.64
CA ILE A 434 -8.23 22.12 15.67
C ILE A 434 -7.84 20.80 16.34
N THR A 435 -7.57 19.77 15.53
CA THR A 435 -7.17 18.44 16.02
C THR A 435 -5.82 18.51 16.75
N VAL A 436 -4.85 19.29 16.24
CA VAL A 436 -3.53 19.48 16.86
C VAL A 436 -3.63 20.12 18.24
N VAL A 437 -4.37 21.23 18.36
CA VAL A 437 -4.53 21.94 19.63
C VAL A 437 -5.30 21.07 20.62
N GLN A 438 -6.34 20.37 20.18
CA GLN A 438 -7.08 19.44 21.01
C GLN A 438 -6.18 18.30 21.54
N ALA A 439 -5.32 17.72 20.68
CA ALA A 439 -4.37 16.69 21.09
C ALA A 439 -3.36 17.21 22.13
N LYS A 440 -2.83 18.43 21.94
CA LYS A 440 -1.93 19.08 22.91
C LYS A 440 -2.62 19.30 24.26
N LEU A 441 -3.84 19.84 24.25
CA LEU A 441 -4.63 20.01 25.48
C LEU A 441 -4.88 18.67 26.17
N ARG A 442 -5.16 17.62 25.40
CA ARG A 442 -5.35 16.26 25.93
C ARG A 442 -4.09 15.70 26.58
N LYS A 443 -2.91 15.93 25.97
CA LYS A 443 -1.61 15.58 26.58
C LYS A 443 -1.42 16.29 27.92
N ALA A 444 -1.72 17.59 27.99
CA ALA A 444 -1.60 18.35 29.24
C ALA A 444 -2.53 17.79 30.33
N LEU A 445 -3.78 17.51 30.00
CA LEU A 445 -4.74 16.90 30.93
C LEU A 445 -4.24 15.54 31.43
N PHE A 446 -3.75 14.70 30.53
CA PHE A 446 -3.21 13.40 30.87
C PHE A 446 -2.04 13.50 31.88
N HIS A 447 -1.09 14.42 31.66
CA HIS A 447 -0.01 14.67 32.63
C HIS A 447 -0.52 15.19 33.99
N LEU A 448 -1.69 15.84 34.02
CA LEU A 448 -2.35 16.27 35.27
C LEU A 448 -3.13 15.14 35.96
N GLY A 449 -3.07 13.92 35.43
CA GLY A 449 -3.72 12.74 35.98
C GLY A 449 -5.21 12.65 35.62
N TYR A 450 -5.62 13.26 34.51
CA TYR A 450 -6.99 13.11 33.99
C TYR A 450 -7.16 11.81 33.18
N TYR A 451 -8.31 11.16 33.39
CA TYR A 451 -8.82 9.99 32.67
C TYR A 451 -10.30 10.23 32.34
N GLN A 452 -10.86 9.57 31.33
CA GLN A 452 -12.22 9.90 30.84
C GLN A 452 -13.31 9.72 31.92
N HIS A 453 -13.08 8.80 32.86
CA HIS A 453 -13.99 8.47 33.95
C HIS A 453 -13.51 8.92 35.33
N GLY A 454 -12.49 9.79 35.39
CA GLY A 454 -12.01 10.27 36.68
C GLY A 454 -10.72 11.07 36.61
N ILE A 455 -10.31 11.59 37.76
CA ILE A 455 -9.04 12.26 37.93
C ILE A 455 -8.33 11.53 39.07
N LEU A 456 -7.03 11.23 38.92
CA LEU A 456 -6.28 10.57 39.98
C LEU A 456 -6.37 11.38 41.28
N GLU A 457 -6.75 10.73 42.37
CA GLU A 457 -6.77 11.37 43.68
C GLU A 457 -5.35 11.79 44.08
N GLU A 458 -4.39 10.86 43.92
CA GLU A 458 -2.97 11.16 44.13
C GLU A 458 -2.43 12.16 43.09
N ALA A 459 -1.64 13.11 43.57
CA ALA A 459 -1.01 14.11 42.70
C ALA A 459 -0.01 13.44 41.75
N PRO A 460 -0.03 13.78 40.44
CA PRO A 460 1.01 13.38 39.50
C PRO A 460 2.39 13.85 39.96
N LYS A 461 3.44 13.26 39.36
CA LYS A 461 4.82 13.69 39.64
C LYS A 461 5.00 15.17 39.29
N PHE A 462 5.85 15.85 40.04
CA PHE A 462 6.19 17.27 39.78
C PHE A 462 6.64 17.52 38.33
N SER A 463 7.37 16.56 37.74
CA SER A 463 7.77 16.61 36.33
C SER A 463 6.58 16.64 35.36
N ASP A 464 5.54 15.86 35.63
CA ASP A 464 4.34 15.82 34.79
C ASP A 464 3.54 17.12 34.88
N VAL A 465 3.43 17.69 36.09
CA VAL A 465 2.79 18.99 36.32
C VAL A 465 3.50 20.11 35.53
N ASN A 466 4.83 20.13 35.51
CA ASN A 466 5.61 21.11 34.75
C ASN A 466 5.46 20.95 33.23
N ILE A 467 5.37 19.71 32.74
CA ILE A 467 5.11 19.43 31.32
C ILE A 467 3.72 19.97 30.95
N ALA A 468 2.71 19.68 31.75
CA ALA A 468 1.35 20.16 31.52
C ALA A 468 1.28 21.70 31.51
N GLU A 469 1.92 22.36 32.48
CA GLU A 469 2.01 23.83 32.54
C GLU A 469 2.64 24.41 31.28
N THR A 470 3.74 23.82 30.82
CA THR A 470 4.44 24.27 29.61
C THR A 470 3.54 24.17 28.39
N ILE A 471 2.81 23.07 28.24
CA ILE A 471 1.88 22.85 27.13
C ILE A 471 0.73 23.88 27.20
N LEU A 472 0.07 24.02 28.35
CA LEU A 472 -1.06 24.94 28.53
C LEU A 472 -0.63 26.39 28.28
N SER A 473 0.56 26.79 28.75
CA SER A 473 1.10 28.14 28.54
C SER A 473 1.41 28.43 27.06
N ARG A 474 1.89 27.42 26.32
CA ARG A 474 2.13 27.55 24.88
C ARG A 474 0.81 27.66 24.10
N VAL A 475 -0.17 26.83 24.42
CA VAL A 475 -1.51 26.88 23.79
C VAL A 475 -2.20 28.21 24.09
N ALA A 476 -2.13 28.72 25.33
CA ALA A 476 -2.74 30.00 25.71
C ALA A 476 -2.21 31.23 24.94
N LYS A 477 -1.02 31.14 24.34
CA LYS A 477 -0.42 32.21 23.52
C LYS A 477 -0.88 32.19 22.06
N GLN A 478 -1.60 31.16 21.63
CA GLN A 478 -2.10 31.06 20.25
C GLN A 478 -3.30 32.00 20.05
N SER A 479 -3.36 32.69 18.90
CA SER A 479 -4.39 33.68 18.58
C SER A 479 -5.66 33.08 17.96
N ASP A 480 -5.60 31.84 17.51
CA ASP A 480 -6.61 31.17 16.68
C ASP A 480 -7.38 30.06 17.44
N LEU A 481 -7.44 30.16 18.77
CA LEU A 481 -8.16 29.21 19.60
C LEU A 481 -9.67 29.28 19.37
N THR A 482 -10.27 28.13 19.03
CA THR A 482 -11.72 27.97 18.96
C THR A 482 -12.37 28.04 20.34
N GLU A 483 -13.68 28.28 20.39
CA GLU A 483 -14.42 28.28 21.65
C GLU A 483 -14.30 26.96 22.40
N ARG A 484 -14.21 25.83 21.67
CA ARG A 484 -13.93 24.51 22.26
C ARG A 484 -12.54 24.39 22.84
N HIS A 485 -11.49 24.88 22.17
CA HIS A 485 -10.15 24.91 22.76
C HIS A 485 -10.11 25.71 24.05
N LYS A 486 -10.81 26.85 24.09
CA LYS A 486 -10.88 27.69 25.30
C LYS A 486 -11.51 26.94 26.47
N VAL A 487 -12.52 26.10 26.22
CA VAL A 487 -13.14 25.23 27.25
C VAL A 487 -12.11 24.25 27.81
N TYR A 488 -11.43 23.46 26.95
CA TYR A 488 -10.43 22.49 27.40
C TYR A 488 -9.18 23.13 28.02
N LEU A 489 -8.76 24.29 27.52
CA LEU A 489 -7.65 25.07 28.09
C LEU A 489 -8.00 25.54 29.51
N MET A 490 -9.19 26.10 29.71
CA MET A 490 -9.65 26.50 31.05
C MET A 490 -9.78 25.30 31.99
N TYR A 491 -10.24 24.15 31.49
CA TYR A 491 -10.30 22.92 32.28
C TYR A 491 -8.89 22.53 32.75
N GLY A 492 -7.93 22.50 31.83
CA GLY A 492 -6.54 22.17 32.14
C GLY A 492 -5.90 23.16 33.10
N GLN A 493 -6.15 24.46 32.95
CA GLN A 493 -5.69 25.49 33.88
C GLN A 493 -6.29 25.33 35.28
N SER A 494 -7.57 24.98 35.37
CA SER A 494 -8.25 24.71 36.64
C SER A 494 -7.63 23.51 37.36
N LEU A 495 -7.42 22.41 36.62
CA LEU A 495 -6.81 21.21 37.17
C LEU A 495 -5.33 21.46 37.54
N LEU A 496 -4.58 22.21 36.73
CA LEU A 496 -3.20 22.62 37.04
C LEU A 496 -3.14 23.43 38.34
N ALA A 497 -4.02 24.43 38.50
CA ALA A 497 -4.09 25.24 39.71
C ALA A 497 -4.34 24.35 40.94
N TYR A 498 -5.26 23.39 40.83
CA TYR A 498 -5.51 22.42 41.90
C TYR A 498 -4.26 21.59 42.23
N ARG A 499 -3.56 21.06 41.21
CA ARG A 499 -2.31 20.29 41.42
C ARG A 499 -1.17 21.12 42.01
N LYS A 500 -1.20 22.44 41.86
CA LYS A 500 -0.27 23.38 42.50
C LYS A 500 -0.67 23.80 43.92
N GLY A 501 -1.82 23.32 44.42
CA GLY A 501 -2.36 23.72 45.73
C GLY A 501 -3.12 25.06 45.71
N GLU A 502 -3.40 25.62 44.54
CA GLU A 502 -4.09 26.90 44.37
C GLU A 502 -5.63 26.71 44.30
N THR A 503 -6.22 26.08 45.31
CA THR A 503 -7.63 25.63 45.30
C THR A 503 -8.65 26.75 45.02
N ASN A 504 -8.39 27.97 45.50
CA ASN A 504 -9.24 29.13 45.23
C ASN A 504 -9.24 29.50 43.73
N MET A 505 -8.08 29.45 43.09
CA MET A 505 -7.94 29.73 41.66
C MET A 505 -8.57 28.61 40.83
N ALA A 506 -8.36 27.35 41.21
CA ALA A 506 -9.02 26.20 40.60
C ALA A 506 -10.55 26.34 40.65
N THR A 507 -11.11 26.64 41.83
CA THR A 507 -12.56 26.84 42.01
C THR A 507 -13.09 27.99 41.17
N LYS A 508 -12.35 29.09 41.06
CA LYS A 508 -12.75 30.25 40.25
C LYS A 508 -12.78 29.90 38.75
N LEU A 509 -11.77 29.17 38.27
CA LEU A 509 -11.69 28.74 36.87
C LEU A 509 -12.79 27.72 36.53
N GLU A 510 -13.02 26.73 37.39
CA GLU A 510 -14.09 25.72 37.23
C GLU A 510 -15.47 26.39 37.16
N ASN A 511 -15.81 27.27 38.11
CA ASN A 511 -17.09 27.99 38.10
C ASN A 511 -17.28 28.83 36.83
N LYS A 512 -16.21 29.51 36.36
CA LYS A 512 -16.26 30.30 35.12
C LYS A 512 -16.48 29.40 33.90
N LEU A 513 -15.81 28.25 33.87
CA LEU A 513 -15.93 27.27 32.80
C LEU A 513 -17.34 26.67 32.74
N ARG A 514 -17.89 26.30 33.90
CA ARG A 514 -19.24 25.73 34.03
C ARG A 514 -20.31 26.63 33.44
N ARG A 515 -20.33 27.92 33.82
CA ARG A 515 -21.25 28.91 33.24
C ARG A 515 -21.16 28.96 31.71
N LYS A 516 -19.94 28.94 31.19
CA LYS A 516 -19.70 28.93 29.74
C LYS A 516 -20.28 27.68 29.06
N CYS A 517 -20.11 26.50 29.65
CA CYS A 517 -20.68 25.26 29.12
C CYS A 517 -22.21 25.25 29.17
N GLU A 518 -22.82 25.80 30.23
CA GLU A 518 -24.27 25.96 30.38
C GLU A 518 -24.84 26.88 29.29
N ASP A 519 -24.21 28.05 29.06
CA ASP A 519 -24.62 29.01 28.03
C ASP A 519 -24.66 28.37 26.63
N HIS A 520 -23.71 27.47 26.34
CA HIS A 520 -23.60 26.79 25.05
C HIS A 520 -24.34 25.45 25.00
N LYS A 521 -25.02 25.05 26.09
CA LYS A 521 -25.76 23.79 26.24
C LYS A 521 -24.91 22.54 25.98
N ILE A 522 -23.65 22.55 26.42
CA ILE A 522 -22.68 21.48 26.20
C ILE A 522 -22.70 20.52 27.40
N ARG A 523 -23.64 19.56 27.39
CA ARG A 523 -23.94 18.70 28.55
C ARG A 523 -22.81 17.75 28.94
N TYR A 524 -22.12 17.18 27.97
CA TYR A 524 -21.06 16.19 28.24
C TYR A 524 -19.87 16.79 28.99
N GLU A 525 -19.39 17.95 28.55
CA GLU A 525 -18.34 18.69 29.23
C GLU A 525 -18.75 19.14 30.65
N ILE A 526 -20.04 19.32 30.93
CA ILE A 526 -20.56 19.59 32.29
C ILE A 526 -20.39 18.36 33.20
N GLU A 527 -20.70 17.15 32.72
CA GLU A 527 -20.48 15.91 33.48
C GLU A 527 -19.00 15.72 33.84
N GLN A 528 -18.10 16.08 32.93
CA GLN A 528 -16.66 16.07 33.18
C GLN A 528 -16.24 17.11 34.24
N LEU A 529 -16.88 18.27 34.26
CA LEU A 529 -16.65 19.29 35.29
C LEU A 529 -17.15 18.86 36.66
N ASP A 530 -18.13 17.97 36.76
CA ASP A 530 -18.59 17.45 38.04
C ASP A 530 -17.48 16.65 38.73
N MET A 531 -16.72 15.85 37.98
CA MET A 531 -15.55 15.14 38.53
C MET A 531 -14.47 16.10 39.04
N LEU A 532 -14.16 17.14 38.26
CA LEU A 532 -13.21 18.18 38.67
C LEU A 532 -13.69 18.94 39.91
N ARG A 533 -14.99 19.24 39.98
CA ARG A 533 -15.60 19.94 41.10
C ARG A 533 -15.54 19.13 42.39
N THR A 534 -15.83 17.83 42.33
CA THR A 534 -15.68 16.91 43.46
C THR A 534 -14.24 16.96 43.96
N LEU A 535 -13.26 16.77 43.07
CA LEU A 535 -11.84 16.80 43.44
C LEU A 535 -11.39 18.13 44.06
N VAL A 536 -11.84 19.26 43.52
CA VAL A 536 -11.46 20.60 43.98
C VAL A 536 -12.09 20.96 45.32
N ARG A 537 -13.30 20.45 45.61
CA ARG A 537 -14.08 20.82 46.81
C ARG A 537 -13.99 19.82 47.96
N GLY A 538 -13.48 18.60 47.71
CA GLY A 538 -13.48 17.50 48.67
C GLY A 538 -14.75 16.69 48.53
#